data_AF-A0A1G1ZQN2-F1
#
_entry.id   AF-A0A1G1ZQN2-F1
#
_cell.length_a   1.000
_cell.length_b   1.000
_cell.length_c   1.000
_cell.angle_alpha   90.00
_cell.angle_beta   90.00
_cell.angle_gamma   90.00
#
_symmetry.space_group_name_H-M   'P 1'
#
loop_
_entity.id
_entity.type
_entity.pdbx_description
1 polymer ?
#
loop_
_entity_poly.entity_id
_entity_poly.type
_entity_poly.pdbx_seq_one_letter_code
_entity_poly.pdbx_strand_id
1 'polypeptide(L)'
;MNTKPYFLVSIIASAALFVIAAVLSYSAFSSSDYLLVIHFDSYQGINWFGNKWDVFGILGTGLFLGLVNYILVSALYSYSRFLSLLFSFFTVFLMILILISVGVIISVN
;
A
#
# COMPACT_ATOMS: atom_id res chain seq x y z
N MET A 1 3.67 -9.89 29.08
CA MET A 1 3.62 -9.00 27.90
C MET A 1 4.92 -9.17 27.13
N ASN A 2 4.97 -10.08 26.16
CA ASN A 2 6.15 -10.32 25.32
C ASN A 2 5.67 -10.23 23.87
N THR A 3 5.38 -9.01 23.40
CA THR A 3 5.12 -8.71 21.99
C THR A 3 6.46 -8.73 21.29
N LYS A 4 6.69 -9.86 20.63
CA LYS A 4 7.96 -10.29 20.08
C LYS A 4 8.39 -9.36 18.92
N PRO A 5 9.68 -9.01 18.83
CA PRO A 5 10.20 -7.94 17.97
C PRO A 5 9.77 -8.02 16.50
N TYR A 6 9.51 -9.22 15.95
CA TYR A 6 9.07 -9.39 14.56
C TYR A 6 7.77 -8.69 14.20
N PHE A 7 6.81 -8.60 15.13
CA PHE A 7 5.53 -7.94 14.89
C PHE A 7 5.70 -6.42 14.82
N LEU A 8 6.61 -5.90 15.64
CA LEU A 8 6.93 -4.48 15.66
C LEU A 8 7.71 -4.11 14.39
N VAL A 9 8.65 -4.96 13.97
CA VAL A 9 9.41 -4.79 12.72
C VAL A 9 8.51 -4.77 11.50
N SER A 10 7.52 -5.67 11.40
CA SER A 10 6.60 -5.68 10.25
C SER A 10 5.71 -4.43 10.22
N ILE A 11 5.19 -4.00 11.37
CA ILE A 11 4.44 -2.75 11.48
C ILE A 11 5.28 -1.57 11.00
N ILE A 12 6.48 -1.39 11.55
CA ILE A 12 7.37 -0.29 11.18
C ILE A 12 7.71 -0.35 9.69
N ALA A 13 8.08 -1.53 9.16
CA ALA A 13 8.42 -1.69 7.75
C ALA A 13 7.25 -1.34 6.84
N SER A 14 6.05 -1.85 7.13
CA SER A 14 4.84 -1.57 6.36
C SER A 14 4.44 -0.10 6.42
N ALA A 15 4.56 0.54 7.60
CA ALA A 15 4.23 1.94 7.81
C ALA A 15 5.24 2.83 7.08
N ALA A 16 6.52 2.50 7.12
CA ALA A 16 7.55 3.20 6.37
C ALA A 16 7.28 3.12 4.86
N LEU A 17 7.01 1.92 4.33
CA LEU A 17 6.66 1.74 2.91
C LEU A 17 5.42 2.54 2.51
N PHE A 18 4.38 2.52 3.35
CA PHE A 18 3.16 3.29 3.11
C PHE A 18 3.42 4.80 3.12
N VAL A 19 4.18 5.30 4.08
CA VAL A 19 4.54 6.72 4.17
C VAL A 19 5.36 7.14 2.95
N ILE A 20 6.32 6.32 2.51
CA ILE A 20 7.09 6.59 1.29
C ILE A 20 6.14 6.68 0.08
N ALA A 21 5.23 5.72 -0.09
CA ALA A 21 4.25 5.74 -1.17
C ALA A 21 3.37 7.01 -1.13
N ALA A 22 2.87 7.37 0.06
CA ALA A 22 2.04 8.56 0.25
C ALA A 22 2.78 9.87 -0.03
N VAL A 23 4.03 9.99 0.43
CA VAL A 23 4.87 11.17 0.17
C VAL A 23 5.16 11.30 -1.32
N LEU A 24 5.51 10.19 -1.99
CA LEU A 24 5.74 10.19 -3.44
C LEU A 24 4.47 10.62 -4.20
N SER A 25 3.32 10.01 -3.91
CA SER A 25 2.05 10.40 -4.54
C SER A 25 1.70 11.87 -4.30
N TYR A 26 1.86 12.36 -3.08
CA TYR A 26 1.57 13.76 -2.76
C TYR A 26 2.51 14.72 -3.50
N SER A 27 3.81 14.41 -3.53
CA SER A 27 4.79 15.24 -4.24
C SER A 27 4.54 15.28 -5.76
N ALA A 28 4.11 14.17 -6.34
CA ALA A 28 3.85 14.07 -7.78
C ALA A 28 2.54 14.72 -8.20
N PHE A 29 1.48 14.64 -7.37
CA PHE A 29 0.11 14.98 -7.78
C PHE A 29 -0.53 16.14 -7.01
N SER A 30 0.15 16.75 -6.04
CA SER A 30 -0.41 17.86 -5.24
C SER A 30 -0.79 19.08 -6.07
N SER A 31 0.00 19.42 -7.08
CA SER A 31 -0.19 20.59 -7.96
C SER A 31 -0.87 20.26 -9.29
N SER A 32 -1.20 18.99 -9.52
CA SER A 32 -1.74 18.52 -10.80
C SER A 32 -3.26 18.62 -10.80
N ASP A 33 -3.80 19.50 -11.65
CA ASP A 33 -5.23 19.59 -11.98
C ASP A 33 -5.57 18.89 -13.32
N TYR A 34 -4.59 18.19 -13.92
CA TYR A 34 -4.76 17.43 -15.15
C TYR A 34 -5.22 15.98 -14.90
N LEU A 35 -5.89 15.38 -15.90
CA LEU A 35 -6.26 13.97 -15.90
C LEU A 35 -5.00 13.09 -15.88
N LEU A 36 -4.92 12.19 -14.92
CA LEU A 36 -3.84 11.24 -14.75
C LEU A 36 -4.10 9.99 -15.59
N VAL A 37 -3.06 9.50 -16.25
CA VAL A 37 -3.04 8.18 -16.88
C VAL A 37 -2.92 7.14 -15.77
N ILE A 38 -4.04 6.51 -15.42
CA ILE A 38 -4.09 5.50 -14.35
C ILE A 38 -3.88 4.09 -14.90
N HIS A 39 -4.34 3.86 -16.14
CA HIS A 39 -4.14 2.57 -16.81
C HIS A 39 -3.69 2.76 -18.25
N PHE A 40 -2.56 2.14 -18.57
CA PHE A 40 -1.98 2.06 -19.90
C PHE A 40 -1.90 0.58 -20.31
N ASP A 41 -2.55 0.23 -21.40
CA ASP A 41 -2.45 -1.09 -22.03
C ASP A 41 -1.50 -0.98 -23.23
N SER A 42 -0.49 -1.85 -23.34
CA SER A 42 0.45 -1.82 -24.46
C SER A 42 -0.21 -2.08 -25.82
N TYR A 43 -1.38 -2.72 -25.84
CA TYR A 43 -2.12 -3.05 -27.06
C TYR A 43 -3.20 -2.04 -27.43
N GLN A 44 -3.73 -1.28 -26.46
CA GLN A 44 -4.84 -0.33 -26.69
C GLN A 44 -4.49 1.15 -26.37
N GLY A 45 -3.30 1.43 -25.82
CA GLY A 45 -2.90 2.77 -25.40
C GLY A 45 -3.47 3.15 -24.02
N ILE A 46 -3.64 4.46 -23.77
CA ILE A 46 -4.24 4.97 -22.54
C ILE A 46 -5.73 4.62 -22.55
N ASN A 47 -6.14 3.66 -21.71
CA ASN A 47 -7.52 3.19 -21.66
C ASN A 47 -8.30 3.80 -20.48
N TRP A 48 -7.59 4.33 -19.47
CA TRP A 48 -8.24 4.96 -18.33
C TRP A 48 -7.49 6.22 -17.88
N PHE A 49 -8.17 7.34 -18.07
CA PHE A 49 -7.82 8.59 -17.42
C PHE A 49 -8.61 8.70 -16.11
N GLY A 50 -7.92 8.97 -15.00
CA GLY A 50 -8.56 9.24 -13.72
C GLY A 50 -8.03 10.52 -13.07
N ASN A 51 -8.45 10.75 -11.85
CA ASN A 51 -8.11 11.94 -11.08
C ASN A 51 -7.11 11.59 -9.96
N LYS A 52 -6.45 12.59 -9.37
CA LYS A 52 -5.56 12.42 -8.22
C LYS A 52 -6.24 11.68 -7.06
N TRP A 53 -7.56 11.85 -6.93
CA TRP A 53 -8.40 11.15 -5.96
C TRP A 53 -8.41 9.63 -6.13
N ASP A 54 -8.26 9.10 -7.34
CA ASP A 54 -8.20 7.65 -7.56
C ASP A 54 -6.90 7.07 -7.01
N VAL A 55 -5.77 7.78 -7.18
CA VAL A 55 -4.47 7.40 -6.59
C VAL A 55 -4.53 7.45 -5.06
N PHE A 56 -5.10 8.51 -4.49
CA PHE A 56 -5.33 8.58 -3.05
C PHE A 56 -6.34 7.53 -2.55
N GLY A 57 -7.29 7.10 -3.39
CA GLY A 57 -8.20 5.99 -3.12
C GLY A 57 -7.48 4.65 -3.02
N ILE A 58 -6.51 4.38 -3.90
CA ILE A 58 -5.64 3.19 -3.81
C ILE A 58 -4.84 3.20 -2.50
N LEU A 59 -4.26 4.34 -2.13
CA LEU A 59 -3.57 4.48 -0.84
C LEU A 59 -4.53 4.27 0.35
N GLY A 60 -5.72 4.87 0.31
CA GLY A 60 -6.72 4.76 1.37
C GLY A 60 -7.21 3.32 1.57
N THR A 61 -7.54 2.62 0.49
CA THR A 61 -7.92 1.20 0.51
C THR A 61 -6.77 0.32 0.99
N GLY A 62 -5.54 0.57 0.54
CA GLY A 62 -4.34 -0.10 1.01
C GLY A 62 -4.10 0.06 2.51
N LEU A 63 -4.26 1.28 3.04
CA LEU A 63 -4.16 1.55 4.47
C LEU A 63 -5.25 0.82 5.26
N PHE A 64 -6.49 0.85 4.79
CA PHE A 64 -7.61 0.15 5.42
C PHE A 64 -7.35 -1.36 5.50
N LEU A 65 -6.93 -1.98 4.38
CA LEU A 65 -6.58 -3.41 4.34
C LEU A 65 -5.40 -3.74 5.26
N GLY A 66 -4.39 -2.86 5.32
CA GLY A 66 -3.27 -3.01 6.24
C GLY A 66 -3.71 -3.01 7.71
N LEU A 67 -4.58 -2.08 8.10
CA LEU A 67 -5.13 -2.03 9.46
C LEU A 67 -5.95 -3.28 9.81
N VAL A 68 -6.82 -3.71 8.90
CA VAL A 68 -7.61 -4.94 9.08
C VAL A 68 -6.69 -6.15 9.25
N ASN A 69 -5.65 -6.27 8.42
CA ASN A 69 -4.67 -7.34 8.57
C ASN A 69 -3.95 -7.28 9.91
N TYR A 70 -3.57 -6.10 10.41
CA TYR A 70 -2.92 -6.00 11.73
C TYR A 70 -3.82 -6.41 12.88
N ILE A 71 -5.11 -6.09 12.81
CA ILE A 71 -6.11 -6.58 13.78
C ILE A 71 -6.18 -8.11 13.71
N LEU A 72 -6.23 -8.69 12.51
CA LEU A 72 -6.21 -10.15 12.32
C LEU A 72 -4.93 -10.78 12.89
N VAL A 73 -3.76 -10.20 12.62
CA VAL A 73 -2.47 -10.70 13.13
C VAL A 73 -2.46 -10.73 14.65
N SER A 74 -3.00 -9.70 15.30
CA SER A 74 -3.11 -9.60 16.75
C SER A 74 -4.05 -10.67 17.31
N ALA A 75 -5.22 -10.84 16.70
CA ALA A 75 -6.18 -11.88 17.09
C ALA A 75 -5.58 -13.29 16.91
N LEU A 76 -4.98 -13.56 15.75
CA LEU A 76 -4.39 -14.85 15.38
C LEU A 76 -3.17 -15.21 16.21
N TYR A 77 -2.44 -14.23 16.75
CA TYR A 77 -1.27 -14.49 17.59
C TYR A 77 -1.58 -15.35 18.81
N SER A 78 -2.78 -15.17 19.38
CA SER A 78 -3.27 -15.94 20.53
C SER A 78 -3.60 -17.39 20.18
N TYR A 79 -3.94 -17.66 18.91
CA TYR A 79 -4.33 -19.00 18.44
C TYR A 79 -3.16 -19.76 17.80
N SER A 80 -2.43 -19.12 16.89
CA SER A 80 -1.33 -19.76 16.17
C SER A 80 -0.25 -18.75 15.75
N ARG A 81 0.99 -19.04 16.18
CA ARG A 81 2.15 -18.18 15.86
C ARG A 81 2.48 -18.19 14.37
N PHE A 82 2.29 -19.32 13.69
CA PHE A 82 2.55 -19.45 12.25
C PHE A 82 1.64 -18.55 11.43
N LEU A 83 0.33 -18.58 11.68
CA LEU A 83 -0.63 -17.78 10.91
C LEU A 83 -0.44 -16.28 11.17
N SER A 84 -0.18 -15.90 12.42
CA SER A 84 0.16 -14.50 12.77
C SER A 84 1.39 -14.01 12.00
N LEU A 85 2.44 -14.84 11.88
CA LEU A 85 3.66 -14.50 11.14
C LEU A 85 3.42 -14.40 9.63
N LEU A 86 2.62 -15.32 9.07
CA LEU A 86 2.24 -15.32 7.66
C LEU A 86 1.46 -14.04 7.29
N PHE A 87 0.44 -13.67 8.07
CA PHE A 87 -0.34 -12.45 7.84
C PHE A 87 0.50 -11.18 8.03
N SER A 88 1.41 -11.20 9.00
CA SER A 88 2.35 -10.10 9.22
C SER A 88 3.27 -9.89 8.01
N PHE A 89 3.80 -10.97 7.43
CA PHE A 89 4.60 -10.91 6.22
C PHE A 89 3.78 -10.45 5.01
N PHE A 90 2.57 -10.99 4.86
CA PHE A 90 1.65 -10.62 3.80
C PHE A 90 1.31 -9.12 3.81
N THR A 91 1.21 -8.51 4.99
CA THR A 91 0.96 -7.07 5.12
C THR A 91 2.11 -6.24 4.56
N VAL A 92 3.37 -6.63 4.82
CA VAL A 92 4.54 -5.98 4.23
C VAL A 92 4.54 -6.15 2.71
N PHE A 93 4.24 -7.36 2.22
CA PHE A 93 4.15 -7.63 0.80
C PHE A 93 3.07 -6.78 0.10
N LEU A 94 1.90 -6.59 0.71
CA LEU A 94 0.87 -5.69 0.21
C LEU A 94 1.36 -4.23 0.11
N MET A 95 2.10 -3.74 1.11
CA MET A 95 2.65 -2.38 1.06
C MET A 95 3.70 -2.20 -0.03
N ILE A 96 4.50 -3.24 -0.32
CA ILE A 96 5.41 -3.25 -1.47
C ILE A 96 4.63 -3.14 -2.78
N LEU A 97 3.55 -3.91 -2.94
CA LEU A 97 2.70 -3.84 -4.13
C LEU A 97 2.11 -2.45 -4.33
N ILE A 98 1.59 -1.83 -3.26
CA ILE A 98 1.05 -0.46 -3.30
C ILE A 98 2.14 0.53 -3.75
N LEU A 99 3.35 0.42 -3.18
CA LEU A 99 4.47 1.28 -3.56
C LEU A 99 4.84 1.12 -5.04
N ILE A 100 4.89 -0.11 -5.55
CA ILE A 100 5.14 -0.39 -6.97
C ILE A 100 4.04 0.20 -7.84
N SER A 101 2.77 -0.02 -7.49
CA SER A 101 1.63 0.53 -8.25
C SER A 101 1.70 2.06 -8.33
N VAL A 102 1.96 2.74 -7.21
CA VAL A 102 2.16 4.19 -7.18
C VAL A 102 3.35 4.61 -8.04
N GLY A 103 4.48 3.89 -7.95
CA GLY A 103 5.67 4.17 -8.74
C GLY A 103 5.44 4.06 -10.25
N VAL A 104 4.66 3.07 -10.69
CA VAL A 104 4.27 2.92 -12.11
C VAL A 104 3.39 4.10 -12.54
N ILE A 105 2.40 4.50 -11.74
CA ILE A 105 1.52 5.64 -12.05
C ILE A 105 2.35 6.93 -12.18
N ILE A 106 3.27 7.17 -11.24
CA ILE A 106 4.17 8.34 -11.32
C ILE A 106 5.09 8.25 -12.55
N SER A 107 5.62 7.08 -12.91
CA SER A 107 6.54 6.96 -14.05
C SER A 107 5.88 7.24 -15.41
N VAL A 108 4.56 7.08 -15.51
CA VAL A 108 3.82 7.26 -16.77
C VAL A 108 3.30 8.69 -16.93
N ASN A 109 3.25 9.48 -15.85
CA ASN A 109 2.70 10.85 -15.82
C ASN A 109 3.78 11.90 -15.57
#